data_AF-A0A919AA18-F1
#
_entry.id   AF-A0A919AA18-F1
#
_cell.length_a   1.000
_cell.length_b   1.000
_cell.length_c   1.000
_cell.angle_alpha   90.00
_cell.angle_beta   90.00
_cell.angle_gamma   90.00
#
_symmetry.space_group_name_H-M   'P 1'
#
loop_
_entity.id
_entity.type
_entity.pdbx_description
1 polymer ?
#
loop_
_entity_poly.entity_id
_entity_poly.type
_entity_poly.pdbx_seq_one_letter_code
_entity_poly.pdbx_strand_id
1 'polypeptide(L)'
;MNSNEKQDARDATVERVVTAWLAETERHDRTAAERARAGWRDGSLSGRAAEDLATWVTARVTDTAFNADEGPRVDAPVRITPGDKDTVHRWLRDHGHPV
;
A
#
# COMPACT_ATOMS: atom_id res chain seq x y z
N MET A 1 22.11 -8.71 10.75
CA MET A 1 20.88 -8.43 9.97
C MET A 1 21.32 -8.03 8.59
N ASN A 2 21.26 -8.97 7.65
CA ASN A 2 21.80 -8.83 6.31
C ASN A 2 20.87 -7.96 5.44
N SER A 3 21.43 -7.31 4.41
CA SER A 3 20.65 -6.48 3.48
C SER A 3 19.53 -7.25 2.77
N ASN A 4 19.70 -8.56 2.57
CA ASN A 4 18.69 -9.45 1.97
C ASN A 4 17.43 -9.57 2.85
N GLU A 5 17.58 -9.84 4.15
CA GLU A 5 16.44 -9.95 5.08
C GLU A 5 15.63 -8.65 5.17
N LYS A 6 16.29 -7.50 5.02
CA LYS A 6 15.62 -6.19 4.98
C LYS A 6 14.85 -5.97 3.68
N GLN A 7 15.31 -6.55 2.57
CA GLN A 7 14.59 -6.52 1.30
C GLN A 7 13.37 -7.46 1.37
N ASP A 8 13.53 -8.70 1.84
CA ASP A 8 12.41 -9.64 2.01
C ASP A 8 11.30 -9.06 2.92
N ALA A 9 11.68 -8.45 4.05
CA ALA A 9 10.70 -7.83 4.95
C ALA A 9 10.00 -6.60 4.32
N ARG A 10 10.71 -5.85 3.48
CA ARG A 10 10.15 -4.74 2.72
C ARG A 10 9.17 -5.25 1.66
N ASP A 11 9.56 -6.27 0.91
CA ASP A 11 8.75 -6.82 -0.18
C ASP A 11 7.46 -7.47 0.37
N ALA A 12 7.56 -8.21 1.48
CA ALA A 12 6.39 -8.72 2.21
C ALA A 12 5.46 -7.59 2.70
N THR A 13 6.04 -6.48 3.15
CA THR A 13 5.27 -5.30 3.59
C THR A 13 4.52 -4.67 2.41
N VAL A 14 5.21 -4.44 1.29
CA VAL A 14 4.61 -3.87 0.08
C VAL A 14 3.54 -4.79 -0.47
N GLU A 15 3.82 -6.10 -0.58
CA GLU A 15 2.84 -7.10 -1.06
C GLU A 15 1.57 -7.11 -0.22
N ARG A 16 1.70 -7.07 1.12
CA ARG A 16 0.57 -7.00 2.04
C ARG A 16 -0.28 -5.74 1.82
N VAL A 17 0.38 -4.59 1.68
CA VAL A 17 -0.29 -3.28 1.46
C VAL A 17 -0.98 -3.26 0.09
N VAL A 18 -0.28 -3.64 -0.97
CA VAL A 18 -0.83 -3.66 -2.34
C VAL A 18 -2.01 -4.61 -2.43
N THR A 19 -1.93 -5.80 -1.82
CA THR A 19 -3.04 -6.77 -1.82
C THR A 19 -4.28 -6.20 -1.12
N ALA A 20 -4.10 -5.53 0.02
CA ALA A 20 -5.21 -4.92 0.74
C ALA A 20 -5.81 -3.73 -0.04
N TRP A 21 -4.97 -2.90 -0.66
CA TRP A 21 -5.42 -1.81 -1.52
C TRP A 21 -6.20 -2.32 -2.73
N LEU A 22 -5.73 -3.38 -3.40
CA LEU A 22 -6.42 -4.00 -4.53
C LEU A 22 -7.77 -4.58 -4.12
N ALA A 23 -7.86 -5.24 -2.96
CA ALA A 23 -9.11 -5.79 -2.45
C ALA A 23 -10.15 -4.69 -2.14
N GLU A 24 -9.71 -3.56 -1.59
CA GLU A 24 -10.59 -2.40 -1.36
C GLU A 24 -10.98 -1.74 -2.69
N THR A 25 -10.01 -1.53 -3.58
CA THR A 25 -10.24 -0.94 -4.89
C THR A 25 -11.21 -1.79 -5.70
N GLU A 26 -11.14 -3.11 -5.61
CA GLU A 26 -12.06 -4.02 -6.31
C GLU A 26 -13.52 -3.84 -5.87
N ARG A 27 -13.75 -3.48 -4.60
CA ARG A 27 -15.09 -3.19 -4.06
C ARG A 27 -15.67 -1.88 -4.59
N HIS A 28 -14.82 -0.91 -4.90
CA HIS A 28 -15.22 0.41 -5.39
C HIS A 28 -15.23 0.49 -6.93
N ASP A 29 -14.16 0.02 -7.56
CA ASP A 29 -13.94 0.00 -9.00
C ASP A 29 -13.13 -1.25 -9.41
N ARG A 30 -13.85 -2.28 -9.83
CA ARG A 30 -13.28 -3.55 -10.26
C ARG A 30 -12.30 -3.40 -11.43
N THR A 31 -12.60 -2.53 -12.39
CA THR A 31 -11.76 -2.35 -13.58
C THR A 31 -10.44 -1.68 -13.23
N ALA A 32 -10.46 -0.69 -12.32
CA ALA A 32 -9.25 -0.08 -11.79
C ALA A 32 -8.38 -1.11 -11.04
N ALA A 33 -9.00 -1.95 -10.20
CA ALA A 33 -8.31 -3.01 -9.47
C ALA A 33 -7.66 -4.04 -10.40
N GLU A 34 -8.36 -4.48 -11.45
CA GLU A 34 -7.81 -5.43 -12.43
C GLU A 34 -6.60 -4.87 -13.19
N ARG A 35 -6.66 -3.60 -13.61
CA ARG A 35 -5.53 -2.93 -14.28
C ARG A 35 -4.33 -2.77 -13.36
N ALA A 36 -4.56 -2.34 -12.12
CA ALA A 36 -3.51 -2.22 -11.12
C ALA A 36 -2.89 -3.58 -10.79
N ARG A 37 -3.71 -4.63 -10.69
CA ARG A 37 -3.26 -6.01 -10.43
C ARG A 37 -2.45 -6.58 -11.60
N ALA A 38 -2.82 -6.27 -12.83
CA ALA A 38 -2.06 -6.65 -14.02
C ALA A 38 -0.66 -6.02 -14.00
N GLY A 39 -0.56 -4.73 -13.69
CA GLY A 39 0.74 -4.05 -13.51
C GLY A 39 1.55 -4.64 -12.36
N TRP A 40 0.92 -4.87 -11.21
CA TRP A 40 1.59 -5.49 -10.06
C TRP A 40 2.21 -6.86 -10.40
N ARG A 41 1.50 -7.70 -11.16
CA ARG A 41 2.02 -9.00 -11.61
C ARG A 41 3.20 -8.91 -12.57
N ASP A 42 3.28 -7.84 -13.35
CA ASP A 42 4.40 -7.55 -14.25
C ASP A 42 5.62 -6.97 -13.49
N GLY A 43 5.47 -6.71 -12.18
CA GLY A 43 6.50 -6.11 -11.34
C GLY A 43 6.57 -4.59 -11.44
N SER A 44 5.57 -3.95 -12.04
CA SER A 44 5.52 -2.49 -12.23
C SER A 44 4.11 -1.94 -12.13
N LEU A 45 3.88 -1.01 -11.20
CA LEU A 45 2.61 -0.28 -11.15
C LEU A 45 2.59 0.81 -12.23
N SER A 46 1.44 1.02 -12.86
CA SER A 46 1.26 2.23 -13.68
C SER A 46 1.39 3.48 -12.79
N GLY A 47 1.87 4.61 -13.34
CA GLY A 47 2.03 5.84 -12.55
C GLY A 47 0.76 6.26 -11.80
N ARG A 48 -0.41 6.10 -12.45
CA ARG A 48 -1.70 6.36 -11.81
C ARG A 48 -2.00 5.41 -10.64
N ALA A 49 -1.73 4.11 -10.81
CA ALA A 49 -1.88 3.12 -9.75
C ALA A 49 -0.92 3.39 -8.57
N ALA A 50 0.29 3.87 -8.84
CA ALA A 50 1.24 4.29 -7.82
C ALA A 50 0.75 5.50 -7.03
N GLU A 51 0.20 6.52 -7.70
CA GLU A 51 -0.39 7.70 -7.06
C GLU A 51 -1.63 7.34 -6.22
N ASP A 52 -2.51 6.49 -6.75
CA ASP A 52 -3.69 5.98 -6.03
C ASP A 52 -3.27 5.19 -4.78
N LEU A 53 -2.26 4.32 -4.89
CA LEU A 53 -1.71 3.58 -3.75
C LEU A 53 -1.11 4.51 -2.70
N ALA A 54 -0.32 5.51 -3.10
CA ALA A 54 0.27 6.51 -2.19
C ALA A 54 -0.80 7.35 -1.47
N THR A 55 -1.86 7.71 -2.18
CA THR A 55 -3.01 8.43 -1.63
C THR A 55 -3.76 7.55 -0.62
N TRP A 56 -4.05 6.30 -1.00
CA TRP A 56 -4.77 5.35 -0.15
C TRP A 56 -4.01 5.03 1.14
N VAL A 57 -2.70 4.77 1.07
CA VAL A 57 -1.88 4.48 2.26
C VAL A 57 -1.78 5.71 3.18
N THR A 58 -1.72 6.92 2.61
CA THR A 58 -1.70 8.17 3.38
C THR A 58 -3.03 8.41 4.09
N ALA A 59 -4.16 8.19 3.40
CA ALA A 59 -5.48 8.25 4.02
C ALA A 59 -5.60 7.22 5.15
N ARG A 60 -5.12 6.00 4.95
CA ARG A 60 -5.24 4.92 5.94
C ARG A 60 -4.37 5.12 7.17
N VAL A 61 -3.16 5.64 7.01
CA VAL A 61 -2.31 6.03 8.17
C VAL A 61 -2.97 7.13 8.98
N THR A 62 -3.63 8.10 8.33
CA THR A 62 -4.30 9.21 9.03
C THR A 62 -5.53 8.70 9.78
N ASP A 63 -6.31 7.83 9.14
CA ASP A 63 -7.45 7.14 9.75
C ASP A 63 -7.01 6.28 10.94
N THR A 64 -5.94 5.49 10.84
CA THR A 64 -5.47 4.64 11.96
C THR A 64 -4.71 5.39 13.05
N ALA A 65 -4.05 6.51 12.73
CA ALA A 65 -3.34 7.34 13.71
C ALA A 65 -4.31 8.17 14.57
N PHE A 66 -5.44 8.59 14.00
CA PHE A 66 -6.48 9.32 14.75
C PHE A 66 -7.31 8.37 15.64
N ASN A 67 -7.59 7.15 15.16
CA ASN A 67 -8.37 6.15 15.90
C ASN A 67 -7.59 5.38 16.99
N ALA A 68 -6.32 5.72 17.24
CA ALA A 68 -5.55 5.08 18.31
C ALA A 68 -5.89 5.62 19.72
N ASP A 69 -6.46 6.82 19.80
CA ASP A 69 -6.73 7.54 21.05
C ASP A 69 -8.23 7.66 21.39
N GLU A 70 -9.14 7.60 20.41
CA GLU A 70 -10.58 7.72 20.66
C GLU A 70 -11.41 6.89 19.64
N GLY A 71 -12.19 5.91 20.10
CA GLY A 71 -13.26 5.27 19.30
C GLY A 71 -13.04 3.82 18.82
N PRO A 72 -14.13 3.08 18.52
CA PRO A 72 -14.09 1.64 18.25
C PRO A 72 -13.26 1.34 17.00
N ARG A 73 -12.38 0.34 17.10
CA ARG A 73 -11.55 -0.16 16.01
C ARG A 73 -12.40 -0.32 14.75
N VAL A 74 -12.18 0.54 13.76
CA VAL A 74 -12.62 0.25 12.40
C VAL A 74 -11.97 -1.08 12.04
N ASP A 75 -12.80 -2.08 11.77
CA ASP A 75 -12.42 -3.44 11.34
C ASP A 75 -11.89 -3.38 9.89
N ALA A 76 -10.86 -2.56 9.71
CA ALA A 76 -10.06 -2.49 8.52
C ALA A 76 -9.34 -3.84 8.40
N PRO A 77 -9.51 -4.60 7.31
CA PRO A 77 -8.88 -5.91 7.16
C PRO A 77 -7.34 -5.84 7.20
N VAL A 78 -6.76 -4.64 7.05
CA VAL A 78 -5.33 -4.40 7.26
C VAL A 78 -5.09 -3.16 8.12
N ARG A 79 -4.24 -3.29 9.15
CA ARG A 79 -3.70 -2.15 9.89
C ARG A 79 -2.46 -1.63 9.16
N ILE A 80 -2.56 -0.40 8.66
CA ILE A 80 -1.43 0.31 8.05
C ILE A 80 -0.82 1.26 9.07
N THR A 81 0.49 1.13 9.26
CA THR A 81 1.28 1.98 10.15
C THR A 81 2.04 3.05 9.35
N PRO A 82 2.52 4.12 10.01
CA PRO A 82 3.41 5.08 9.37
C PRO A 82 4.67 4.45 8.75
N GLY A 83 5.18 3.36 9.34
CA GLY A 83 6.33 2.62 8.80
C GLY A 83 6.00 1.86 7.51
N ASP A 84 4.80 1.30 7.41
CA ASP A 84 4.32 0.67 6.16
C ASP A 84 4.24 1.71 5.03
N LYS A 85 3.70 2.91 5.34
CA LYS A 85 3.66 4.02 4.38
C LYS A 85 5.05 4.39 3.88
N ASP A 86 6.01 4.61 4.78
CA ASP A 86 7.38 4.97 4.36
C ASP A 86 8.01 3.89 3.47
N THR A 87 7.78 2.62 3.83
CA THR A 87 8.25 1.46 3.06
C THR A 87 7.67 1.45 1.64
N VAL A 88 6.36 1.69 1.50
CA VAL A 88 5.66 1.76 0.20
C VAL A 88 6.13 2.96 -0.61
N HIS A 89 6.24 4.15 0.00
CA HIS A 89 6.70 5.35 -0.70
C HIS A 89 8.14 5.18 -1.21
N ARG A 90 9.01 4.56 -0.41
CA ARG A 90 10.37 4.25 -0.83
C ARG A 90 10.36 3.25 -1.99
N TRP A 91 9.48 2.25 -1.96
CA TRP A 91 9.37 1.24 -3.03
C TRP A 91 8.89 1.87 -4.33
N LEU A 92 7.89 2.74 -4.27
CA LEU A 92 7.43 3.52 -5.41
C LEU A 92 8.54 4.38 -6.02
N ARG A 93 9.35 5.05 -5.18
CA ARG A 93 10.50 5.83 -5.64
C ARG A 93 11.59 4.99 -6.29
N ASP A 94 11.93 3.83 -5.72
CA ASP A 94 12.90 2.90 -6.31
C ASP A 94 12.43 2.36 -7.68
N HIS A 95 11.12 2.26 -7.88
CA HIS A 95 10.50 1.88 -9.16
C HIS A 95 10.28 3.07 -10.12
N GLY A 96 10.74 4.27 -9.78
CA GLY A 96 10.67 5.45 -10.65
C GLY A 96 9.36 6.25 -10.58
N HIS A 97 8.53 6.03 -9.56
CA HIS A 97 7.31 6.79 -9.31
C HIS A 97 7.57 7.92 -8.30
N PRO A 98 7.50 9.20 -8.70
CA PRO A 98 7.64 10.32 -7.78
C PRO A 98 6.36 10.47 -6.96
N VAL A 99 6.38 9.90 -5.75
CA VAL A 99 5.33 10.03 -4.72
C VAL A 99 5.77 10.86 -3.53
#